data_AF-A0A7C2QTF6-F1
#
_entry.id   AF-A0A7C2QTF6-F1
#
_cell.length_a   1.000
_cell.length_b   1.000
_cell.length_c   1.000
_cell.angle_alpha   90.00
_cell.angle_beta   90.00
_cell.angle_gamma   90.00
#
_symmetry.space_group_name_H-M   'P 1'
#
loop_
_entity.id
_entity.type
_entity.pdbx_description
1 polymer ?
#
loop_
_entity_poly.entity_id
_entity_poly.type
_entity_poly.pdbx_seq_one_letter_code
_entity_poly.pdbx_strand_id
1 'polypeptide(L)' 'MKGKIRIGTSGWHYDHWNGPFYPNDAPKSRRLDFYRRCFRTVEINNTFY' A
#
# COMPACT_ATOMS: atom_id res chain seq x y z
N MET A 1 21.85 -8.50 19.41
CA MET A 1 21.64 -8.15 17.99
C MET A 1 20.40 -7.27 17.90
N LYS A 2 20.41 -6.17 17.13
CA LYS A 2 19.18 -5.38 16.88
C LYS A 2 18.34 -6.08 15.80
N GLY A 3 17.07 -6.33 16.07
CA GLY A 3 16.13 -6.89 15.10
C GLY A 3 15.85 -5.92 13.93
N LYS A 4 15.40 -6.46 12.79
CA LYS A 4 15.06 -5.68 11.61
C LYS A 4 13.58 -5.28 11.65
N ILE A 5 13.29 -4.00 11.87
CA ILE A 5 11.93 -3.46 11.86
C ILE A 5 11.46 -3.25 10.41
N ARG A 6 10.21 -3.63 10.12
CA ARG A 6 9.54 -3.36 8.84
C ARG A 6 8.25 -2.61 9.11
N ILE A 7 7.97 -1.60 8.29
CA ILE A 7 6.81 -0.70 8.42
C ILE A 7 5.98 -0.82 7.14
N GLY A 8 4.66 -0.86 7.32
CA GLY A 8 3.65 -0.89 6.27
C GLY A 8 2.28 -0.54 6.83
N THR A 9 1.26 -0.64 5.99
CA THR A 9 -0.14 -0.37 6.32
C THR A 9 -0.98 -1.65 6.30
N SER A 10 -2.16 -1.61 6.92
CA SER A 10 -3.21 -2.60 6.70
C SER A 10 -3.86 -2.30 5.36
N GLY A 11 -3.54 -3.08 4.33
CA GLY A 11 -4.01 -2.87 2.96
C GLY A 11 -3.31 -1.73 2.21
N TRP A 12 -3.53 -1.70 0.89
CA TRP A 12 -3.02 -0.66 -0.01
C TRP A 12 -4.09 -0.15 -0.98
N HIS A 13 -5.23 -0.83 -1.09
CA HIS A 13 -6.22 -0.59 -2.13
C HIS A 13 -7.33 0.35 -1.64
N TYR A 14 -7.01 1.63 -1.42
CA TYR A 14 -7.95 2.63 -0.93
C TYR A 14 -8.17 3.76 -1.94
N ASP A 15 -9.44 4.06 -2.25
CA ASP A 15 -9.78 5.11 -3.24
C ASP A 15 -9.48 6.52 -2.74
N HIS A 16 -9.65 6.78 -1.44
CA HIS A 16 -9.32 8.06 -0.82
C HIS A 16 -7.81 8.35 -0.74
N TRP A 17 -6.95 7.42 -1.16
CA TRP A 17 -5.50 7.65 -1.28
C TRP A 17 -5.09 8.27 -2.62
N ASN A 18 -6.00 8.35 -3.59
CA ASN A 18 -5.77 9.07 -4.85
C ASN A 18 -5.62 10.58 -4.59
N GLY A 19 -4.47 11.15 -4.95
CA GLY A 19 -4.09 12.53 -4.65
C GLY A 19 -3.11 12.62 -3.48
N PRO A 20 -3.53 12.31 -2.23
CA PRO A 20 -2.65 12.39 -1.06
C PRO A 20 -1.46 11.44 -1.09
N PHE A 21 -1.61 10.26 -1.70
CA PHE A 21 -0.56 9.24 -1.73
C PHE A 21 -0.30 8.71 -3.14
N TYR A 22 -1.34 8.30 -3.86
CA TYR A 22 -1.24 7.92 -5.26
C TYR A 22 -1.30 9.14 -6.17
N PRO A 23 -0.60 9.13 -7.32
CA PRO A 23 -0.84 10.12 -8.37
C PRO A 23 -2.33 10.21 -8.73
N ASN A 24 -2.79 11.41 -9.09
CA ASN A 24 -4.15 11.60 -9.61
C ASN A 24 -4.39 10.64 -10.78
N ASP A 25 -5.57 10.02 -10.79
CA ASP A 25 -6.01 9.06 -11.80
C ASP A 25 -5.13 7.80 -11.95
N ALA A 26 -4.32 7.47 -10.94
CA ALA A 26 -3.56 6.22 -10.95
C ALA A 26 -4.51 5.01 -11.05
N PRO A 27 -4.35 4.14 -12.07
CA PRO A 27 -5.16 2.94 -12.19
C PRO A 27 -5.04 2.07 -10.93
N LYS A 28 -6.17 1.52 -10.46
CA LYS A 28 -6.23 0.62 -9.30
C LYS A 28 -5.19 -0.51 -9.38
N SER A 29 -4.98 -1.06 -10.58
CA SER A 29 -4.00 -2.12 -10.86
C SER A 29 -2.54 -1.71 -10.62
N ARG A 30 -2.20 -0.42 -10.69
CA ARG A 30 -0.83 0.09 -10.48
C ARG A 30 -0.57 0.56 -9.03
N ARG A 31 -1.57 0.54 -8.16
CA ARG A 31 -1.43 1.02 -6.77
C ARG A 31 -0.40 0.23 -5.99
N LEU A 32 -0.35 -1.10 -6.16
CA LEU A 32 0.65 -1.93 -5.48
C LEU A 32 2.08 -1.62 -5.95
N ASP A 33 2.26 -1.38 -7.25
CA ASP A 33 3.56 -0.99 -7.83
C ASP A 33 4.05 0.35 -7.29
N PHE A 34 3.14 1.28 -7.04
CA PHE A 34 3.47 2.53 -6.36
C PHE A 34 3.77 2.29 -4.88
N TYR A 35 2.88 1.59 -4.17
CA TYR A 35 2.97 1.33 -2.73
C TYR A 35 4.31 0.67 -2.34
N ARG A 36 4.76 -0.34 -3.11
CA ARG A 36 6.03 -1.05 -2.84
C ARG A 36 7.28 -0.17 -2.92
N ARG A 37 7.19 1.01 -3.54
CA ARG A 37 8.28 1.99 -3.61
C ARG A 37 8.41 2.77 -2.30
N CYS A 38 7.34 2.84 -1.49
CA CYS A 38 7.28 3.55 -0.22
C CYS A 38 7.43 2.59 0.98
N PHE A 39 6.77 1.45 0.95
CA PHE A 39 6.73 0.49 2.06
C PHE A 39 7.22 -0.89 1.63
N ARG A 40 7.86 -1.61 2.57
CA ARG A 40 8.41 -2.96 2.32
C ARG A 40 7.45 -4.08 2.72
N THR A 41 6.38 -3.76 3.43
CA THR A 41 5.39 -4.71 3.92
C THR A 41 4.00 -4.12 3.78
N VAL A 42 3.01 -5.01 3.73
CA VAL A 42 1.59 -4.66 3.82
C VAL A 42 0.90 -5.82 4.52
N GLU A 43 -0.07 -5.52 5.37
CA GLU A 43 -0.94 -6.52 5.97
C GLU A 43 -2.15 -6.73 5.06
N ILE A 44 -2.56 -7.98 4.87
CA ILE A 44 -3.68 -8.36 4.00
C ILE A 44 -4.78 -8.95 4.88
N ASN A 45 -5.91 -8.26 4.98
CA ASN A 45 -7.13 -8.76 5.62
C ASN A 45 -8.29 -8.75 4.62
N ASN A 46 -8.18 -9.53 3.55
CA ASN A 46 -9.26 -9.64 2.59
C ASN A 46 -10.18 -10.82 2.93
N THR A 47 -11.42 -10.53 3.29
CA THR A 47 -12.51 -11.50 3.45
C THR A 47 -13.41 -11.47 2.21
N PHE A 48 -12.98 -12.05 1.09
CA PHE A 48 -13.84 -12.39 -0.07
C PHE A 48 -14.83 -11.32 -0.61
N TYR A 49 -14.48 -10.02 -0.65
CA TYR A 49 -15.29 -8.96 -1.28
C TYR A 49 -14.58 -8.30 -2.46
#